data_AF-A0A170SYU4-F1
#
_entry.id   AF-A0A170SYU4-F1
#
_cell.length_a   1.000
_cell.length_b   1.000
_cell.length_c   1.000
_cell.angle_alpha   90.00
_cell.angle_beta   90.00
_cell.angle_gamma   90.00
#
_symmetry.space_group_name_H-M   'P 1'
#
loop_
_entity.id
_entity.type
_entity.pdbx_description
1 polymer ?
#
loop_
_entity_poly.entity_id
_entity_poly.type
_entity_poly.pdbx_seq_one_letter_code
_entity_poly.pdbx_strand_id
1 'polypeptide(L)'
;MVVGKRFVSALFVVFSAGTATGLAKYYSPVVAVALATATVALALLLPWLIVSAISKKKHRYSVPLAFLSASLWEFACSYLAKLLDYPLWNMFLFAGLGGLITVVFTMVDALTKPRRHSAEVK
;
A
#
# COMPACT_ATOMS: atom_id res chain seq x y z
N MET A 1 17.25 9.95 8.00
CA MET A 1 16.32 9.96 6.85
C MET A 1 16.90 9.47 5.51
N VAL A 2 18.23 9.36 5.32
CA VAL A 2 18.84 8.95 4.03
C VAL A 2 18.62 7.46 3.70
N VAL A 3 18.64 6.59 4.71
CA VAL A 3 18.43 5.13 4.55
C VAL A 3 17.01 4.83 4.02
N GLY A 4 15.99 5.54 4.53
CA GLY A 4 14.61 5.37 4.09
C GLY A 4 14.38 5.75 2.63
N LYS A 5 14.98 6.85 2.14
CA LYS A 5 14.86 7.23 0.72
C LYS A 5 15.52 6.23 -0.21
N ARG A 6 16.73 5.77 0.10
CA ARG A 6 17.45 4.77 -0.71
C ARG A 6 16.71 3.43 -0.76
N PHE A 7 16.13 3.02 0.35
CA PHE A 7 15.33 1.80 0.44
C PHE A 7 14.05 1.87 -0.41
N VAL A 8 13.33 3.00 -0.36
CA VAL A 8 12.13 3.22 -1.20
C VAL A 8 12.49 3.26 -2.68
N SER A 9 13.60 3.90 -3.06
CA SER A 9 14.08 3.90 -4.44
C SER A 9 14.47 2.51 -4.92
N ALA A 10 15.16 1.71 -4.08
CA ALA A 10 15.50 0.34 -4.42
C ALA A 10 14.25 -0.53 -4.60
N LEU A 11 13.28 -0.42 -3.70
CA LEU A 11 11.98 -1.08 -3.83
C LEU A 11 11.28 -0.68 -5.13
N PHE A 12 11.24 0.61 -5.44
CA PHE A 12 10.62 1.11 -6.66
C PHE A 12 11.27 0.51 -7.91
N VAL A 13 12.61 0.46 -7.97
CA VAL A 13 13.34 -0.12 -9.10
C VAL A 13 13.05 -1.62 -9.23
N VAL A 14 13.13 -2.38 -8.12
CA VAL A 14 12.89 -3.83 -8.13
C VAL A 14 11.45 -4.15 -8.55
N PHE A 15 10.47 -3.46 -7.97
CA PHE A 15 9.07 -3.63 -8.33
C PHE A 15 8.80 -3.21 -9.78
N SER A 16 9.41 -2.12 -10.26
CA SER A 16 9.22 -1.68 -11.65
C SER A 16 9.81 -2.69 -12.63
N ALA A 17 10.99 -3.24 -12.34
CA ALA A 17 11.61 -4.28 -13.17
C ALA A 17 10.77 -5.57 -13.20
N GLY A 18 10.26 -6.00 -12.04
CA GLY A 18 9.37 -7.17 -11.96
C GLY A 18 8.05 -6.95 -12.69
N THR A 19 7.46 -5.77 -12.56
CA THR A 19 6.21 -5.40 -13.23
C THR A 19 6.40 -5.28 -14.75
N ALA A 20 7.51 -4.69 -15.19
CA ALA A 20 7.86 -4.54 -16.60
C ALA A 20 8.11 -5.90 -17.28
N THR A 21 8.82 -6.82 -16.62
CA THR A 21 9.03 -8.18 -17.16
C THR A 21 7.73 -8.97 -17.24
N GLY A 22 6.79 -8.77 -16.29
CA GLY A 22 5.44 -9.32 -16.38
C GLY A 22 4.63 -8.75 -17.55
N LEU A 23 4.70 -7.44 -17.78
CA LEU A 23 3.98 -6.73 -18.85
C LEU A 23 4.58 -6.93 -20.24
N ALA A 24 5.88 -7.21 -20.34
CA ALA A 24 6.56 -7.44 -21.61
C ALA A 24 6.01 -8.65 -22.39
N LYS A 25 5.23 -9.52 -21.72
CA LYS A 25 4.50 -10.62 -22.38
C LYS A 25 3.24 -10.16 -23.13
N TYR A 26 2.73 -8.98 -22.83
CA TYR A 26 1.45 -8.46 -23.31
C TYR A 26 1.60 -7.16 -24.12
N TYR A 27 2.65 -6.39 -23.87
CA TYR A 27 2.87 -5.07 -24.48
C TYR A 27 4.29 -4.93 -25.03
N SER A 28 4.48 -3.97 -25.94
CA SER A 28 5.82 -3.63 -26.43
C SER A 28 6.72 -3.14 -25.29
N PRO A 29 8.06 -3.30 -25.39
CA PRO A 29 8.97 -2.97 -24.28
C PRO A 29 8.80 -1.55 -23.74
N VAL A 30 8.59 -0.57 -24.62
CA VAL A 30 8.40 0.84 -24.24
C VAL A 30 7.10 1.03 -23.46
N VAL A 31 6.01 0.42 -23.93
CA VAL A 31 4.69 0.50 -23.28
C VAL A 31 4.69 -0.26 -21.96
N ALA A 32 5.34 -1.43 -21.89
CA ALA A 32 5.49 -2.22 -20.68
C ALA A 32 6.24 -1.46 -19.58
N VAL A 33 7.32 -0.74 -19.91
CA VAL A 33 8.07 0.08 -18.94
C VAL A 33 7.23 1.27 -18.45
N ALA A 34 6.52 1.94 -19.35
CA ALA A 34 5.65 3.06 -18.98
C ALA A 34 4.52 2.61 -18.03
N LEU A 35 3.83 1.52 -18.38
CA LEU A 35 2.77 0.93 -17.56
C LEU A 35 3.30 0.38 -16.24
N ALA A 36 4.48 -0.25 -16.23
CA ALA A 36 5.12 -0.70 -14.99
C ALA A 36 5.39 0.46 -14.03
N THR A 37 5.95 1.55 -14.55
CA THR A 37 6.25 2.75 -13.74
C THR A 37 4.96 3.35 -13.17
N ALA A 38 3.91 3.47 -13.98
CA ALA A 38 2.60 3.96 -13.54
C ALA A 38 1.97 3.03 -12.50
N THR A 39 2.03 1.71 -12.71
CA THR A 39 1.49 0.69 -11.80
C THR A 39 2.17 0.76 -10.44
N VAL A 40 3.50 0.80 -10.42
CA VAL A 40 4.27 0.87 -9.17
C VAL A 40 4.04 2.20 -8.45
N ALA A 41 3.90 3.30 -9.18
CA ALA A 41 3.52 4.59 -8.61
C ALA A 41 2.13 4.51 -7.94
N LEU A 42 1.13 3.95 -8.63
CA LEU A 42 -0.22 3.76 -8.10
C LEU A 42 -0.26 2.81 -6.89
N ALA A 43 0.56 1.76 -6.89
CA ALA A 43 0.60 0.74 -5.85
C ALA A 43 1.43 1.14 -4.62
N LEU A 44 2.45 2.00 -4.75
CA LEU A 44 3.31 2.38 -3.61
C LEU A 44 3.10 3.82 -3.16
N LEU A 45 3.04 4.79 -4.08
CA LEU A 45 3.03 6.20 -3.71
C LEU A 45 1.67 6.65 -3.19
N LEU A 46 0.57 6.19 -3.82
CA LEU A 46 -0.78 6.58 -3.42
C LEU A 46 -1.19 6.00 -2.06
N PRO A 47 -1.03 4.68 -1.79
CA PRO A 47 -1.26 4.14 -0.45
C PRO A 47 -0.42 4.85 0.62
N TRP A 48 0.85 5.15 0.32
CA TRP A 48 1.71 5.92 1.23
C TRP A 48 1.16 7.33 1.49
N LEU A 49 0.70 8.04 0.46
CA LEU A 49 0.09 9.36 0.59
C LEU A 49 -1.19 9.32 1.42
N ILE A 50 -2.07 8.33 1.16
CA ILE A 50 -3.31 8.10 1.92
C ILE A 50 -2.96 7.88 3.40
N VAL A 51 -2.01 6.98 3.69
CA VAL A 51 -1.61 6.67 5.06
C VAL A 51 -0.99 7.89 5.74
N SER A 52 -0.12 8.62 5.05
CA SER A 52 0.53 9.82 5.60
C SER A 52 -0.47 10.95 5.86
N ALA A 53 -1.43 11.17 4.95
CA ALA A 53 -2.44 12.21 5.09
C ALA A 53 -3.39 11.94 6.26
N ILE A 54 -3.82 10.68 6.43
CA ILE A 54 -4.76 10.28 7.49
C ILE A 54 -4.02 10.18 8.84
N SER A 55 -2.81 9.63 8.87
CA SER A 55 -2.02 9.45 10.10
C SER A 55 -1.51 10.76 10.71
N LYS A 56 -1.42 11.85 9.93
CA LYS A 56 -1.12 13.19 10.44
C LYS A 56 -2.24 13.77 11.32
N LYS A 57 -3.46 13.23 11.24
CA LYS A 57 -4.57 13.66 12.09
C LYS A 57 -4.44 12.98 13.45
N LYS A 58 -4.37 13.77 14.52
CA LYS A 58 -4.07 13.39 15.92
C LYS A 58 -5.21 12.60 16.62
N HIS A 59 -5.79 11.62 15.93
CA HIS A 59 -6.89 10.78 16.44
C HIS A 59 -6.45 9.34 16.68
N ARG A 60 -6.97 8.74 17.75
CA ARG A 60 -6.68 7.37 18.20
C ARG A 60 -6.99 6.29 17.15
N TYR A 61 -7.90 6.58 16.22
CA TYR A 61 -8.29 5.68 15.12
C TYR A 61 -7.60 5.98 13.79
N SER A 62 -6.67 6.94 13.75
CA SER A 62 -6.06 7.41 12.49
C SER A 62 -5.26 6.33 11.75
N VAL A 63 -4.57 5.45 12.48
CA VAL A 63 -3.70 4.42 11.90
C VAL A 63 -4.49 3.26 11.25
N PRO A 64 -5.41 2.56 11.94
CA PRO A 64 -6.19 1.50 11.31
C PRO A 64 -7.07 2.04 10.18
N LEU A 65 -7.62 3.25 10.34
CA LEU A 65 -8.40 3.91 9.28
C LEU A 65 -7.53 4.23 8.05
N ALA A 66 -6.29 4.68 8.27
CA ALA A 66 -5.32 4.94 7.20
C ALA A 66 -5.03 3.70 6.36
N PHE A 67 -4.74 2.57 7.01
CA PHE A 67 -4.50 1.30 6.31
C PHE A 67 -5.75 0.74 5.64
N LEU A 68 -6.93 0.91 6.26
CA LEU A 68 -8.20 0.53 5.64
C LEU A 68 -8.47 1.33 4.37
N SER A 69 -8.27 2.66 4.40
CA SER A 69 -8.41 3.52 3.23
C SER A 69 -7.41 3.19 2.13
N ALA A 70 -6.17 2.86 2.48
CA ALA A 70 -5.17 2.38 1.52
C ALA A 70 -5.58 1.05 0.88
N SER A 71 -6.10 0.11 1.67
CA SER A 71 -6.58 -1.18 1.17
C SER A 71 -7.78 -1.02 0.23
N LEU A 72 -8.72 -0.13 0.57
CA LEU A 72 -9.86 0.24 -0.28
C LEU A 72 -9.41 0.80 -1.63
N TRP A 73 -8.38 1.66 -1.63
CA TRP A 73 -7.78 2.18 -2.85
C TRP A 73 -7.20 1.05 -3.72
N GLU A 74 -6.46 0.12 -3.12
CA GLU A 74 -5.87 -1.02 -3.83
C GLU A 74 -6.95 -1.94 -4.43
N PHE A 75 -8.05 -2.20 -3.72
CA PHE A 75 -9.19 -2.93 -4.28
C PHE A 75 -9.86 -2.18 -5.43
N ALA A 76 -10.01 -0.85 -5.33
CA ALA A 76 -10.52 -0.03 -6.43
C ALA A 76 -9.61 -0.11 -7.67
N CYS A 77 -8.28 -0.03 -7.48
CA CYS A 77 -7.32 -0.24 -8.56
C CYS A 77 -7.41 -1.64 -9.15
N SER A 78 -7.56 -2.68 -8.32
CA SER A 78 -7.76 -4.05 -8.79
C SER A 78 -9.02 -4.20 -9.64
N TYR A 79 -10.12 -3.58 -9.23
CA TYR A 79 -11.38 -3.63 -9.96
C TYR A 79 -11.28 -2.90 -11.29
N LEU A 80 -10.70 -1.68 -11.30
CA LEU A 80 -10.47 -0.91 -12.52
C LEU A 80 -9.51 -1.64 -13.48
N ALA A 81 -8.43 -2.21 -12.95
CA ALA A 81 -7.49 -3.01 -13.74
C ALA A 81 -8.19 -4.21 -14.38
N LYS A 82 -9.06 -4.90 -13.64
CA LYS A 82 -9.84 -6.01 -14.19
C LYS A 82 -10.86 -5.55 -15.24
N LEU A 83 -11.50 -4.40 -15.04
CA LEU A 83 -12.44 -3.80 -16.00
C LEU A 83 -11.76 -3.42 -17.33
N LEU A 84 -10.49 -3.00 -17.25
CA LEU A 84 -9.67 -2.61 -18.40
C LEU A 84 -8.87 -3.79 -18.99
N ASP A 85 -9.14 -5.04 -18.56
CA ASP A 85 -8.39 -6.24 -18.93
C ASP A 85 -6.86 -6.11 -18.73
N TYR A 86 -6.45 -5.33 -17.73
CA TYR A 86 -5.05 -5.13 -17.40
C TYR A 86 -4.47 -6.40 -16.73
N PRO A 87 -3.38 -6.99 -17.27
CA PRO A 87 -2.93 -8.33 -16.89
C PRO A 87 -2.43 -8.46 -15.44
N LEU A 88 -2.09 -7.34 -14.80
CA LEU A 88 -1.56 -7.31 -13.43
C LEU A 88 -2.61 -6.88 -12.39
N TRP A 89 -3.91 -7.02 -12.68
CA TRP A 89 -4.97 -6.71 -11.72
C TRP A 89 -4.81 -7.46 -10.38
N ASN A 90 -4.34 -8.73 -10.43
CA ASN A 90 -4.09 -9.56 -9.25
C ASN A 90 -3.08 -8.94 -8.27
N MET A 91 -2.11 -8.15 -8.77
CA MET A 91 -1.11 -7.50 -7.95
C MET A 91 -1.77 -6.51 -6.97
N PHE A 92 -2.73 -5.72 -7.44
CA PHE A 92 -3.48 -4.78 -6.61
C PHE A 92 -4.39 -5.51 -5.62
N LEU A 93 -4.99 -6.64 -6.02
CA LEU A 93 -5.80 -7.46 -5.12
C LEU A 93 -4.97 -7.98 -3.94
N PHE A 94 -3.79 -8.54 -4.20
CA PHE A 94 -2.91 -9.05 -3.16
C PHE A 94 -2.35 -7.95 -2.26
N ALA A 95 -2.07 -6.76 -2.81
CA ALA A 95 -1.71 -5.59 -2.02
C ALA A 95 -2.84 -5.23 -1.03
N GLY A 96 -4.08 -5.12 -1.52
CA GLY A 96 -5.25 -4.80 -0.70
C GLY A 96 -5.49 -5.82 0.43
N LEU A 97 -5.29 -7.11 0.15
CA LEU A 97 -5.34 -8.17 1.16
C LEU A 97 -4.23 -8.01 2.21
N GLY A 98 -3.00 -7.69 1.81
CA GLY A 98 -1.89 -7.39 2.72
C GLY A 98 -2.18 -6.20 3.63
N GLY A 99 -2.80 -5.15 3.09
CA GLY A 99 -3.28 -4.00 3.86
C GLY A 99 -4.32 -4.38 4.92
N LEU A 100 -5.33 -5.18 4.56
CA LEU A 100 -6.34 -5.68 5.49
C LEU A 100 -5.74 -6.53 6.62
N ILE A 101 -4.81 -7.42 6.29
CA ILE A 101 -4.10 -8.23 7.29
C ILE A 101 -3.39 -7.31 8.29
N THR A 102 -2.73 -6.25 7.81
CA THR A 102 -2.07 -5.25 8.66
C THR A 102 -3.05 -4.51 9.57
N VAL A 103 -4.27 -4.20 9.08
CA VAL A 103 -5.35 -3.62 9.91
C VAL A 103 -5.74 -4.57 11.04
N VAL A 104 -5.93 -5.86 10.75
CA VAL A 104 -6.30 -6.86 11.76
C VAL A 104 -5.22 -6.95 12.84
N PHE A 105 -3.95 -7.07 12.46
CA PHE A 105 -2.84 -7.12 13.43
C PHE A 105 -2.74 -5.85 14.28
N THR A 106 -2.88 -4.67 13.68
CA THR A 106 -2.80 -3.40 14.42
C THR A 106 -3.99 -3.21 15.36
N MET A 107 -5.19 -3.69 15.00
CA MET A 107 -6.34 -3.71 15.90
C MET A 107 -6.15 -4.70 17.07
N VAL A 108 -5.64 -5.90 16.80
CA VAL A 108 -5.34 -6.89 17.84
C VAL A 108 -4.30 -6.35 18.82
N ASP A 109 -3.20 -5.75 18.34
CA ASP A 109 -2.19 -5.11 19.20
C ASP A 109 -2.77 -3.96 20.05
N ALA A 110 -3.70 -3.18 19.48
CA ALA A 110 -4.38 -2.12 20.21
C ALA A 110 -5.32 -2.64 21.32
N LEU A 111 -5.87 -3.85 21.15
CA LEU A 111 -6.74 -4.51 22.13
C LEU A 111 -5.95 -5.27 23.20
N THR A 112 -4.80 -5.84 22.86
CA THR A 112 -3.97 -6.63 23.78
C THR A 112 -2.99 -5.78 24.60
N LYS A 113 -2.71 -4.53 24.20
CA LYS A 113 -1.93 -3.61 25.04
C LYS A 113 -2.68 -3.31 26.34
N PRO A 114 -2.13 -3.67 27.52
CA PRO A 114 -2.74 -3.31 28.78
C PRO A 114 -2.84 -1.79 28.85
N ARG A 115 -4.03 -1.27 29.18
CA ARG A 115 -4.22 0.14 29.51
C ARG A 115 -3.28 0.48 30.67
N ARG A 116 -2.08 1.00 30.39
CA ARG A 116 -1.26 1.75 31.36
C ARG A 116 -1.94 3.09 31.63
N HIS A 117 -3.12 3.04 32.25
CA HIS A 117 -3.89 4.19 32.76
C HIS A 117 -4.63 3.76 34.04
N SER A 118 -3.87 3.15 34.95
CA SER A 118 -4.17 3.13 36.38
C SER A 118 -2.84 3.29 37.09
N ALA A 119 -2.46 4.53 37.41
CA ALA A 119 -1.66 4.92 38.57
C ALA A 119 -1.24 6.40 38.44
N GLU A 120 -2.21 7.30 38.53
CA GLU A 120 -1.99 8.61 39.18
C GLU A 120 -3.29 8.95 39.89
N VAL A 121 -3.54 8.20 40.96
CA VAL A 121 -4.34 8.66 42.10
C VAL A 121 -3.33 9.14 43.13
N LYS A 122 -3.17 10.46 43.24
CA LYS A 122 -3.11 11.16 44.52
C LYS A 122 -3.25 12.66 44.30
#